data_AF-A0A7S2GCE9-F1
#
_entry.id   AF-A0A7S2GCE9-F1
#
_cell.length_a   1.000
_cell.length_b   1.000
_cell.length_c   1.000
_cell.angle_alpha   90.00
_cell.angle_beta   90.00
_cell.angle_gamma   90.00
#
_symmetry.space_group_name_H-M   'P 1'
#
loop_
_entity.id
_entity.type
_entity.pdbx_description
1 polymer ?
#
loop_
_entity_poly.entity_id
_entity_poly.type
_entity_poly.pdbx_seq_one_letter_code
_entity_poly.pdbx_strand_id
1 'polypeptide(L)'
;MWAGNGGGATPCHYDSSQNFLCQLSGRKRLLLFSPAHYHKLYPYPASHPMSQTAIFSMVDVEKPDLERFPAFSRAAGLEADLAPGEALFLPCHWWHYVKQVEGDETLSLNFWFGARKSERAERARREALHRPRPSAETIAASCLASATEAEAAKAEAAKAARTGGAKRAKGAKAGGGVHCGSSFEERDDALLQAEDDGFL
;
A
#
# COMPACT_ATOMS: atom_id res chain seq x y z
N MET A 1 10.84 -13.50 8.47
CA MET A 1 12.20 -13.14 8.91
C MET A 1 12.74 -12.15 7.90
N TRP A 2 13.41 -11.11 8.38
CA TRP A 2 14.06 -10.09 7.56
C TRP A 2 15.51 -10.01 7.97
N ALA A 3 16.43 -10.08 7.02
CA ALA A 3 17.85 -9.83 7.22
C ALA A 3 18.31 -8.80 6.19
N GLY A 4 19.25 -7.94 6.56
CA GLY A 4 19.81 -6.92 5.66
C GLY A 4 21.08 -6.30 6.20
N ASN A 5 21.87 -5.71 5.30
CA ASN A 5 23.23 -5.24 5.56
C ASN A 5 23.32 -3.71 5.35
N GLY A 6 22.98 -2.93 6.38
CA GLY A 6 23.08 -1.47 6.44
C GLY A 6 22.11 -0.70 5.51
N GLY A 7 21.46 0.34 6.02
CA GLY A 7 20.78 1.39 5.22
C GLY A 7 19.56 0.97 4.38
N GLY A 8 19.35 -0.32 4.12
CA GLY A 8 18.29 -0.83 3.25
C GLY A 8 16.88 -0.52 3.77
N ALA A 9 16.02 -0.03 2.88
CA ALA A 9 14.68 0.45 3.21
C ALA A 9 13.56 -0.38 2.57
N THR A 10 12.42 -0.45 3.25
CA THR A 10 11.14 -0.92 2.72
C THR A 10 10.21 0.29 2.55
N PRO A 11 9.83 0.68 1.32
CA PRO A 11 8.98 1.84 1.05
C PRO A 11 7.65 1.82 1.81
N CYS A 12 7.06 2.99 2.04
CA CYS A 12 5.87 3.13 2.89
C CYS A 12 4.69 2.29 2.36
N HIS A 13 4.14 1.40 3.19
CA HIS A 13 3.05 0.50 2.84
C HIS A 13 2.17 0.18 4.06
N TYR A 14 1.03 -0.48 3.85
CA TYR A 14 0.27 -1.09 4.93
C TYR A 14 -0.09 -2.56 4.66
N ASP A 15 -0.18 -3.32 5.76
CA ASP A 15 -0.62 -4.71 5.77
C ASP A 15 -2.13 -4.85 6.05
N SER A 16 -2.72 -5.96 5.61
CA SER A 16 -4.09 -6.37 5.98
C SER A 16 -4.12 -7.41 7.11
N SER A 17 -3.12 -7.37 7.98
CA SER A 17 -2.94 -8.21 9.16
C SER A 17 -2.50 -7.35 10.35
N GLN A 18 -2.77 -7.80 11.58
CA GLN A 18 -2.02 -7.32 12.75
C GLN A 18 -0.59 -7.87 12.67
N ASN A 19 0.41 -7.15 13.19
CA ASN A 19 1.81 -7.58 13.14
C ASN A 19 2.57 -7.18 14.42
N PHE A 20 3.46 -8.04 14.92
CA PHE A 20 4.56 -7.64 15.80
C PHE A 20 5.89 -7.74 15.05
N LEU A 21 6.57 -6.61 14.88
CA LEU A 21 7.93 -6.53 14.37
C LEU A 21 8.91 -6.61 15.56
N CYS A 22 9.52 -7.77 15.77
CA CYS A 22 10.51 -8.00 16.81
C CYS A 22 11.92 -7.90 16.25
N GLN A 23 12.76 -7.04 16.85
CA GLN A 23 14.12 -6.77 16.39
C GLN A 23 15.13 -7.64 17.14
N LEU A 24 16.02 -8.33 16.41
CA LEU A 24 16.97 -9.30 16.97
C LEU A 24 18.42 -8.85 16.89
N SER A 25 18.80 -8.12 15.83
CA SER A 25 20.13 -7.52 15.64
C SER A 25 19.99 -6.23 14.84
N GLY A 26 20.91 -5.28 15.08
CA GLY A 26 20.91 -3.94 14.50
C GLY A 26 19.67 -3.11 14.87
N ARG A 27 19.64 -1.85 14.42
CA ARG A 27 18.55 -0.88 14.66
C ARG A 27 17.75 -0.63 13.39
N LYS A 28 16.46 -0.33 13.55
CA LYS A 28 15.58 0.12 12.47
C LYS A 28 14.86 1.40 12.88
N ARG A 29 14.73 2.33 11.94
CA ARG A 29 13.90 3.52 12.03
C ARG A 29 12.61 3.30 11.25
N LEU A 30 11.49 3.70 11.82
CA LEU A 30 10.17 3.61 11.18
C LEU A 30 9.49 4.98 11.14
N LEU A 31 8.77 5.24 10.05
CA LEU A 31 7.80 6.33 9.97
C LEU A 31 6.40 5.72 9.85
N LEU A 32 5.55 6.01 10.83
CA LEU A 32 4.24 5.39 11.03
C LEU A 32 3.13 6.41 10.77
N PHE A 33 2.14 6.08 9.93
CA PHE A 33 1.00 6.95 9.67
C PHE A 33 -0.33 6.22 9.91
N SER A 34 -1.27 6.94 10.53
CA SER A 34 -2.63 6.44 10.79
C SER A 34 -3.35 6.03 9.50
N PRO A 35 -4.20 4.98 9.51
CA PRO A 35 -5.07 4.62 8.38
C PRO A 35 -5.89 5.81 7.84
N ALA A 36 -6.22 6.79 8.70
CA ALA A 36 -6.91 8.03 8.32
C ALA A 36 -6.11 8.92 7.35
N HIS A 37 -4.86 8.59 7.04
CA HIS A 37 -4.02 9.32 6.09
C HIS A 37 -3.91 8.64 4.71
N TYR A 38 -4.70 7.58 4.46
CA TYR A 38 -4.80 6.87 3.17
C TYR A 38 -4.79 7.78 1.93
N HIS A 39 -5.65 8.81 1.90
CA HIS A 39 -5.72 9.75 0.75
C HIS A 39 -4.56 10.77 0.67
N LYS A 40 -3.74 10.88 1.72
CA LYS A 40 -2.53 11.71 1.77
C LYS A 40 -1.28 10.91 1.34
N LEU A 41 -1.35 9.59 1.45
CA LEU A 41 -0.27 8.63 1.19
C LEU A 41 -0.37 7.96 -0.20
N TYR A 42 -1.29 8.42 -1.06
CA TYR A 42 -1.39 8.05 -2.47
C TYR A 42 -1.10 6.56 -2.78
N PRO A 43 -1.91 5.61 -2.26
CA PRO A 43 -1.77 4.19 -2.59
C PRO A 43 -1.75 3.94 -4.09
N TYR A 44 -0.96 2.96 -4.51
CA TYR A 44 -1.08 2.39 -5.85
C TYR A 44 -2.51 1.82 -6.09
N PRO A 45 -3.02 1.83 -7.34
CA PRO A 45 -4.31 1.23 -7.65
C PRO A 45 -4.33 -0.28 -7.36
N ALA A 46 -5.46 -0.84 -6.93
CA ALA A 46 -5.58 -2.24 -6.54
C ALA A 46 -5.27 -3.29 -7.64
N SER A 47 -5.18 -2.87 -8.91
CA SER A 47 -4.73 -3.70 -10.04
C SER A 47 -3.21 -3.68 -10.27
N HIS A 48 -2.46 -2.84 -9.55
CA HIS A 48 -1.03 -2.65 -9.72
C HIS A 48 -0.22 -3.73 -8.94
N PRO A 49 0.96 -4.15 -9.41
CA PRO A 49 1.80 -5.11 -8.68
C PRO A 49 2.14 -4.70 -7.24
N MET A 50 2.36 -3.39 -7.01
CA MET A 50 2.61 -2.79 -5.68
C MET A 50 1.35 -2.69 -4.80
N SER A 51 0.36 -3.56 -5.03
CA SER A 51 -0.91 -3.64 -4.29
C SER A 51 -1.44 -5.08 -4.16
N GLN A 52 -0.60 -6.10 -4.41
CA GLN A 52 -1.01 -7.51 -4.39
C GLN A 52 -0.84 -8.20 -3.03
N THR A 53 0.21 -7.88 -2.28
CA THR A 53 0.56 -8.52 -0.99
C THR A 53 0.39 -7.55 0.17
N ALA A 54 1.04 -6.40 0.05
CA ALA A 54 0.79 -5.19 0.83
C ALA A 54 0.42 -4.05 -0.12
N ILE A 55 -0.17 -2.97 0.42
CA ILE A 55 -0.56 -1.80 -0.37
C ILE A 55 0.48 -0.70 -0.16
N PHE A 56 1.29 -0.44 -1.18
CA PHE A 56 2.36 0.57 -1.13
C PHE A 56 1.86 1.97 -1.49
N SER A 57 2.53 2.97 -0.93
CA SER A 57 2.44 4.37 -1.31
C SER A 57 3.16 4.62 -2.64
N MET A 58 2.68 5.58 -3.42
CA MET A 58 3.41 6.17 -4.55
C MET A 58 4.38 7.29 -4.13
N VAL A 59 4.38 7.68 -2.84
CA VAL A 59 5.21 8.74 -2.27
C VAL A 59 6.50 8.12 -1.71
N ASP A 60 7.65 8.68 -2.09
CA ASP A 60 8.87 8.53 -1.29
C ASP A 60 8.72 9.41 -0.05
N VAL A 61 8.63 8.80 1.14
CA VAL A 61 8.37 9.53 2.39
C VAL A 61 9.62 10.17 3.00
N GLU A 62 10.83 9.82 2.53
CA GLU A 62 12.05 10.55 2.88
C GLU A 62 12.30 11.73 1.94
N LYS A 63 11.84 11.63 0.67
CA LYS A 63 12.00 12.68 -0.37
C LYS A 63 10.69 12.94 -1.13
N PRO A 64 9.68 13.53 -0.49
CA PRO A 64 8.34 13.66 -1.08
C PRO A 64 8.27 14.71 -2.19
N ASP A 65 7.93 14.25 -3.39
CA ASP A 65 7.50 15.09 -4.51
C ASP A 65 6.14 15.74 -4.19
N LEU A 66 6.18 16.94 -3.58
CA LEU A 66 4.98 17.68 -3.16
C LEU A 66 4.24 18.36 -4.31
N GLU A 67 4.82 18.49 -5.50
CA GLU A 67 4.09 18.98 -6.69
C GLU A 67 3.11 17.92 -7.21
N ARG A 68 3.57 16.67 -7.27
CA ARG A 68 2.77 15.50 -7.65
C ARG A 68 1.90 14.98 -6.52
N PHE A 69 2.35 15.09 -5.27
CA PHE A 69 1.68 14.56 -4.08
C PHE A 69 1.31 15.63 -3.01
N PRO A 70 0.67 16.77 -3.36
CA PRO A 70 0.40 17.92 -2.46
C PRO A 70 -0.60 17.66 -1.31
N ALA A 71 -1.04 16.41 -1.12
CA ALA A 71 -1.77 16.00 0.08
C ALA A 71 -0.86 15.38 1.16
N PHE A 72 0.35 14.95 0.81
CA PHE A 72 1.30 14.35 1.74
C PHE A 72 1.85 15.36 2.76
N SER A 73 1.96 16.65 2.38
CA SER A 73 2.32 17.76 3.28
C SER A 73 1.38 18.01 4.46
N ARG A 74 0.30 17.23 4.60
CA ARG A 74 -0.60 17.21 5.76
C ARG A 74 -0.65 15.86 6.45
N ALA A 75 0.23 14.91 6.11
CA ALA A 75 0.26 13.59 6.71
C ALA A 75 1.15 13.59 7.97
N ALA A 76 0.53 13.80 9.12
CA ALA A 76 1.20 13.60 10.40
C ALA A 76 1.57 12.11 10.54
N GLY A 77 2.85 11.84 10.72
CA GLY A 77 3.37 10.53 11.10
C GLY A 77 4.08 10.62 12.44
N LEU A 78 4.39 9.47 13.04
CA LEU A 78 5.36 9.39 14.13
C LEU A 78 6.59 8.62 13.68
N GLU A 79 7.73 9.06 14.19
CA GLU A 79 9.01 8.39 14.09
C GLU A 79 9.13 7.37 15.24
N ALA A 80 9.73 6.20 14.97
CA ALA A 80 10.06 5.22 16.00
C ALA A 80 11.38 4.51 15.64
N ASP A 81 12.38 4.64 16.50
CA ASP A 81 13.56 3.78 16.46
C ASP A 81 13.30 2.49 17.25
N LEU A 82 13.77 1.37 16.71
CA LEU A 82 13.56 0.02 17.22
C LEU A 82 14.91 -0.70 17.33
N ALA A 83 15.29 -1.04 18.57
CA ALA A 83 16.58 -1.63 18.94
C ALA A 83 16.49 -3.15 19.21
N PRO A 84 17.63 -3.88 19.23
CA PRO A 84 17.65 -5.31 19.52
C PRO A 84 17.00 -5.67 20.87
N GLY A 85 16.10 -6.65 20.85
CA GLY A 85 15.30 -7.08 22.00
C GLY A 85 13.91 -6.43 22.09
N GLU A 86 13.66 -5.35 21.34
CA GLU A 86 12.37 -4.66 21.32
C GLU A 86 11.38 -5.25 20.31
N ALA A 87 10.09 -4.97 20.52
CA ALA A 87 9.02 -5.39 19.62
C ALA A 87 8.00 -4.27 19.42
N LEU A 88 7.84 -3.81 18.18
CA LEU A 88 6.81 -2.85 17.81
C LEU A 88 5.52 -3.59 17.41
N PHE A 89 4.40 -3.20 18.03
CA PHE A 89 3.09 -3.57 17.53
C PHE A 89 2.69 -2.66 16.35
N LEU A 90 2.44 -3.26 15.20
CA LEU A 90 1.94 -2.60 13.99
C LEU A 90 0.48 -3.06 13.78
N PRO A 91 -0.51 -2.18 14.10
CA PRO A 91 -1.91 -2.55 13.93
C PRO A 91 -2.30 -2.64 12.45
N CYS A 92 -3.28 -3.48 12.15
CA CYS A 92 -3.80 -3.67 10.79
C CYS A 92 -4.13 -2.34 10.10
N HIS A 93 -3.72 -2.21 8.83
CA HIS A 93 -3.85 -1.02 7.99
C HIS A 93 -3.05 0.23 8.43
N TRP A 94 -2.20 0.15 9.46
CA TRP A 94 -1.24 1.24 9.72
C TRP A 94 -0.16 1.25 8.65
N TRP A 95 0.08 2.45 8.13
CA TRP A 95 1.12 2.70 7.17
C TRP A 95 2.46 2.75 7.88
N HIS A 96 3.46 2.07 7.33
CA HIS A 96 4.80 2.06 7.86
C HIS A 96 5.85 2.07 6.74
N TYR A 97 6.79 3.00 6.85
CA TYR A 97 8.10 2.95 6.21
C TYR A 97 9.08 2.32 7.19
N VAL A 98 10.04 1.54 6.69
CA VAL A 98 11.02 0.84 7.54
C VAL A 98 12.41 0.97 6.94
N LYS A 99 13.31 1.67 7.62
CA LYS A 99 14.70 1.89 7.22
C LYS A 99 15.65 1.21 8.20
N GLN A 100 16.65 0.50 7.69
CA GLN A 100 17.75 -0.01 8.50
C GLN A 100 18.72 1.13 8.80
N VAL A 101 19.23 1.21 10.02
CA VAL A 101 20.29 2.19 10.34
C VAL A 101 21.54 1.85 9.51
N GLU A 102 22.27 2.87 9.07
CA GLU A 102 23.47 2.68 8.27
C GLU A 102 24.61 2.10 9.10
N GLY A 103 25.40 1.20 8.53
CA GLY A 103 26.45 0.44 9.23
C GLY A 103 25.97 -0.76 10.07
N ASP A 104 24.67 -0.92 10.31
CA ASP A 104 24.12 -2.05 11.08
C ASP A 104 23.71 -3.24 10.18
N GLU A 105 24.22 -4.44 10.47
CA GLU A 105 23.59 -5.69 10.02
C GLU A 105 22.31 -5.95 10.84
N THR A 106 21.15 -5.91 10.18
CA THR A 106 19.85 -6.04 10.86
C THR A 106 19.22 -7.41 10.69
N LEU A 107 18.58 -7.90 11.76
CA LEU A 107 17.77 -9.12 11.76
C LEU A 107 16.46 -8.87 12.52
N SER A 108 15.33 -9.26 11.94
CA SER A 108 13.99 -9.12 12.54
C SER A 108 13.08 -10.30 12.25
N LEU A 109 12.10 -10.50 13.13
CA LEU A 109 10.95 -11.39 12.93
C LEU A 109 9.65 -10.59 12.89
N ASN A 110 8.72 -11.03 12.04
CA ASN A 110 7.35 -10.51 12.00
C ASN A 110 6.42 -11.64 12.42
N PHE A 111 5.51 -11.34 13.35
CA PHE A 111 4.43 -12.23 13.74
C PHE A 111 3.13 -11.64 13.23
N TRP A 112 2.70 -12.03 12.03
CA TRP A 112 1.43 -11.61 11.45
C TRP A 112 0.26 -12.44 11.98
N PHE A 113 -0.82 -11.78 12.43
CA PHE A 113 -2.00 -12.43 13.00
C PHE A 113 -3.29 -11.63 12.72
N GLY A 114 -4.44 -12.20 13.09
CA GLY A 114 -5.74 -11.50 13.02
C GLY A 114 -6.24 -11.16 11.60
N ALA A 115 -5.56 -11.64 10.56
CA ALA A 115 -5.88 -11.37 9.16
C ALA A 115 -7.30 -11.83 8.80
N ARG A 116 -8.25 -10.90 8.73
CA ARG A 116 -9.59 -11.16 8.19
C ARG A 116 -9.51 -11.29 6.66
N LYS A 117 -9.15 -12.48 6.20
CA LYS A 117 -9.45 -12.92 4.83
C LYS A 117 -10.92 -12.57 4.56
N SER A 118 -11.21 -11.91 3.44
CA SER A 118 -12.60 -11.52 3.18
C SER A 118 -13.46 -12.78 3.01
N GLU A 119 -14.57 -12.88 3.75
CA GLU A 119 -15.43 -14.06 3.68
C GLU A 119 -15.93 -14.33 2.26
N ARG A 120 -16.08 -13.28 1.44
CA ARG A 120 -16.39 -13.40 0.02
C ARG A 120 -15.29 -14.13 -0.77
N ALA A 121 -14.02 -13.84 -0.51
CA ALA A 121 -12.90 -14.51 -1.19
C ALA A 121 -12.65 -15.91 -0.62
N GLU A 122 -12.80 -16.14 0.69
CA GLU A 122 -12.65 -17.49 1.25
C GLU A 122 -13.86 -18.40 0.95
N ARG A 123 -15.08 -17.83 0.86
CA ARG A 123 -16.25 -18.50 0.26
C ARG A 123 -15.97 -18.84 -1.20
N ALA A 124 -15.60 -17.87 -2.04
CA ALA A 124 -15.31 -18.12 -3.45
C ALA A 124 -14.19 -19.15 -3.66
N ARG A 125 -13.15 -19.14 -2.80
CA ARG A 125 -12.09 -20.16 -2.80
C ARG A 125 -12.61 -21.53 -2.37
N ARG A 126 -13.45 -21.63 -1.34
CA ARG A 126 -14.10 -22.88 -0.93
C ARG A 126 -15.02 -23.42 -2.03
N GLU A 127 -15.87 -22.57 -2.60
CA GLU A 127 -16.77 -22.90 -3.70
C GLU A 127 -15.99 -23.37 -4.94
N ALA A 128 -14.90 -22.69 -5.30
CA ALA A 128 -14.01 -23.11 -6.39
C ALA A 128 -13.31 -24.45 -6.12
N LEU A 129 -12.94 -24.74 -4.86
CA LEU A 129 -12.28 -26.00 -4.49
C LEU A 129 -13.24 -27.21 -4.48
N HIS A 130 -14.52 -26.98 -4.18
CA HIS A 130 -15.55 -28.02 -4.13
C HIS A 130 -16.39 -28.10 -5.42
N ARG A 131 -16.17 -27.20 -6.38
CA ARG A 131 -16.83 -27.27 -7.69
C ARG A 131 -16.31 -28.51 -8.44
N PRO A 132 -17.19 -29.40 -8.96
CA PRO A 132 -16.74 -30.46 -9.84
C PRO A 132 -16.04 -29.84 -11.06
N ARG A 133 -14.92 -30.42 -11.49
CA ARG A 133 -14.22 -29.95 -12.69
C ARG A 133 -15.17 -30.08 -13.90
N PRO A 134 -15.35 -29.02 -14.71
CA PRO A 134 -16.21 -29.07 -15.89
C PRO A 134 -15.70 -30.12 -16.90
N SER A 135 -16.62 -30.75 -17.64
CA SER A 135 -16.25 -31.67 -18.73
C SER A 135 -15.51 -30.92 -19.84
N ALA A 136 -14.76 -31.64 -20.67
CA ALA A 136 -14.10 -31.05 -21.84
C ALA A 136 -15.11 -30.33 -22.77
N GLU A 137 -16.32 -30.88 -22.91
CA GLU A 137 -17.43 -30.29 -23.66
C GLU A 137 -17.93 -28.98 -23.02
N THR A 138 -18.03 -28.95 -21.69
CA THR A 138 -18.41 -27.75 -20.93
C THR A 138 -17.38 -26.63 -21.10
N ILE A 139 -16.08 -26.99 -21.12
CA ILE A 139 -14.98 -26.05 -21.39
C ILE A 139 -15.07 -25.55 -22.84
N ALA A 140 -15.26 -26.45 -23.81
CA ALA A 140 -15.40 -26.07 -25.22
C ALA A 140 -16.59 -25.12 -25.46
N ALA A 141 -17.76 -25.41 -24.89
CA ALA A 141 -18.93 -24.55 -24.98
C ALA A 141 -18.68 -23.15 -24.37
N SER A 142 -17.99 -23.08 -23.22
CA SER A 142 -17.59 -21.81 -22.60
C SER A 142 -16.61 -21.00 -23.47
N CYS A 143 -15.69 -21.67 -24.15
CA CYS A 143 -14.77 -21.04 -25.10
C CYS A 143 -15.50 -20.52 -26.36
N LEU A 144 -16.49 -21.24 -26.90
CA LEU A 144 -17.32 -20.72 -27.99
C LEU A 144 -18.17 -19.52 -27.54
N ALA A 145 -18.80 -19.58 -26.37
CA ALA A 145 -19.61 -18.49 -25.83
C ALA A 145 -18.79 -17.19 -25.68
N SER A 146 -17.65 -17.27 -24.98
CA SER A 146 -16.76 -16.12 -24.79
C SER A 146 -16.14 -15.60 -26.10
N ALA A 147 -15.94 -16.45 -27.11
CA ALA A 147 -15.58 -15.99 -28.46
C ALA A 147 -16.71 -15.18 -29.10
N THR A 148 -17.96 -15.64 -29.03
CA THR A 148 -19.12 -14.89 -29.57
C THR A 148 -19.39 -13.57 -28.83
N GLU A 149 -19.19 -13.54 -27.51
CA GLU A 149 -19.26 -12.30 -26.72
C GLU A 149 -18.15 -11.31 -27.11
N ALA A 150 -16.92 -11.79 -27.35
CA ALA A 150 -15.82 -10.95 -27.81
C ALA A 150 -16.04 -10.41 -29.24
N GLU A 151 -16.63 -11.19 -30.15
CA GLU A 151 -17.05 -10.73 -31.48
C GLU A 151 -18.13 -9.63 -31.38
N ALA A 152 -19.17 -9.84 -30.55
CA ALA A 152 -20.23 -8.85 -30.33
C ALA A 152 -19.70 -7.55 -29.69
N ALA A 153 -18.78 -7.66 -28.72
CA ALA A 153 -18.13 -6.51 -28.08
C ALA A 153 -17.26 -5.71 -29.07
N LYS A 154 -16.53 -6.37 -29.99
CA LYS A 154 -15.82 -5.69 -31.09
C LYS A 154 -16.80 -4.96 -32.02
N ALA A 155 -17.93 -5.58 -32.35
CA ALA A 155 -18.93 -4.99 -33.24
C ALA A 155 -19.57 -3.72 -32.65
N GLU A 156 -19.96 -3.72 -31.37
CA GLU A 156 -20.45 -2.51 -30.70
C GLU A 156 -19.34 -1.47 -30.48
N ALA A 157 -18.09 -1.87 -30.19
CA ALA A 157 -16.97 -0.94 -30.10
C ALA A 157 -16.70 -0.24 -31.45
N ALA A 158 -16.72 -0.97 -32.57
CA ALA A 158 -16.57 -0.43 -33.93
C ALA A 158 -17.74 0.47 -34.36
N LYS A 159 -18.91 0.33 -33.72
CA LYS A 159 -20.11 1.15 -33.91
C LYS A 159 -20.08 2.41 -33.05
N ALA A 160 -19.65 2.32 -31.79
CA ALA A 160 -19.44 3.46 -30.89
C ALA A 160 -18.31 4.38 -31.35
N ALA A 161 -17.24 3.82 -31.93
CA ALA A 161 -16.14 4.57 -32.54
C ALA A 161 -16.58 5.47 -33.72
N ARG A 162 -17.79 5.26 -34.27
CA ARG A 162 -18.37 6.10 -35.34
C ARG A 162 -19.27 7.22 -34.83
N THR A 163 -19.54 7.31 -33.52
CA THR A 163 -20.54 8.23 -32.95
C THR A 163 -20.07 9.04 -31.74
N GLY A 164 -18.99 8.64 -31.06
CA GLY A 164 -18.54 9.23 -29.79
C GLY A 164 -17.73 10.53 -29.88
N GLY A 165 -18.39 11.67 -30.08
CA GLY A 165 -17.79 13.01 -29.87
C GLY A 165 -17.53 13.33 -28.38
N ALA A 166 -16.45 14.06 -28.09
CA ALA A 166 -15.93 14.20 -26.72
C ALA A 166 -16.74 15.12 -25.76
N LYS A 167 -16.70 14.82 -24.45
CA LYS A 167 -16.93 15.77 -23.34
C LYS A 167 -16.28 15.30 -22.03
N ARG A 168 -15.91 16.25 -21.16
CA ARG A 168 -15.18 16.06 -19.88
C ARG A 168 -15.87 16.78 -18.72
N ALA A 169 -15.97 16.13 -17.55
CA ALA A 169 -16.14 16.73 -16.21
C ALA A 169 -15.57 15.70 -15.19
N LYS A 170 -14.78 16.00 -14.15
CA LYS A 170 -14.98 16.92 -12.98
C LYS A 170 -16.28 16.59 -12.22
N GLY A 171 -16.31 16.14 -10.96
CA GLY A 171 -15.24 15.77 -10.01
C GLY A 171 -15.35 16.53 -8.67
N ALA A 172 -15.41 15.82 -7.53
CA ALA A 172 -15.58 16.42 -6.21
C ALA A 172 -14.89 15.64 -5.06
N LYS A 173 -14.41 16.37 -4.05
CA LYS A 173 -14.09 15.91 -2.67
C LYS A 173 -15.25 16.38 -1.76
N ALA A 174 -15.33 16.15 -0.44
CA ALA A 174 -14.45 15.55 0.59
C ALA A 174 -15.34 14.74 1.57
N GLY A 175 -14.99 14.34 2.80
CA GLY A 175 -13.81 14.56 3.67
C GLY A 175 -14.19 14.30 5.14
N GLY A 176 -13.22 14.34 6.06
CA GLY A 176 -13.46 14.25 7.51
C GLY A 176 -12.73 13.09 8.20
N GLY A 177 -12.33 13.31 9.45
CA GLY A 177 -11.66 12.34 10.32
C GLY A 177 -11.52 12.90 11.75
N VAL A 178 -11.25 12.02 12.73
CA VAL A 178 -11.06 12.37 14.15
C VAL A 178 -9.90 11.52 14.71
N HIS A 179 -9.31 11.93 15.83
CA HIS A 179 -7.94 11.59 16.25
C HIS A 179 -7.87 10.88 17.61
N CYS A 180 -6.91 9.95 17.77
CA CYS A 180 -6.43 9.33 19.03
C CYS A 180 -5.19 8.45 18.71
N GLY A 181 -4.15 8.30 19.54
CA GLY A 181 -3.84 9.01 20.80
C GLY A 181 -3.01 8.17 21.78
N SER A 182 -1.68 8.10 21.61
CA SER A 182 -0.70 7.49 22.52
C SER A 182 0.68 8.13 22.31
N SER A 183 1.52 8.23 23.36
CA SER A 183 2.76 9.04 23.40
C SER A 183 3.49 9.17 22.05
N PHE A 184 3.48 10.40 21.54
CA PHE A 184 3.78 10.75 20.16
C PHE A 184 4.59 12.05 20.17
N GLU A 185 5.75 12.08 19.52
CA GLU A 185 6.44 13.35 19.21
C GLU A 185 5.93 13.87 17.85
N GLU A 186 4.84 14.63 17.90
CA GLU A 186 4.24 15.29 16.74
C GLU A 186 5.10 16.50 16.33
N ARG A 187 5.78 16.42 15.18
CA ARG A 187 6.62 17.52 14.67
C ARG A 187 5.82 18.51 13.84
N ASP A 188 5.66 19.72 14.37
CA ASP A 188 5.33 20.93 13.59
C ASP A 188 6.61 21.48 12.92
N ASP A 189 7.14 20.78 11.91
CA ASP A 189 8.37 21.19 11.19
C ASP A 189 8.10 22.35 10.20
N ALA A 190 7.82 23.53 10.75
CA ALA A 190 7.83 24.82 10.06
C ALA A 190 9.28 25.34 9.84
N LEU A 191 10.20 24.45 9.43
CA LEU A 191 11.64 24.71 9.33
C LEU A 191 12.24 24.17 8.02
N LEU A 192 11.88 24.82 6.91
CA LEU A 192 12.59 24.74 5.63
C LEU A 192 12.75 26.14 5.03
N GLN A 193 13.64 26.93 5.64
CA GLN A 193 14.19 28.18 5.08
C GLN A 193 15.68 28.24 5.43
N ALA A 194 16.53 28.40 4.40
CA ALA A 194 17.99 28.28 4.49
C ALA A 194 18.46 26.85 4.92
N GLU A 195 19.70 26.44 4.70
CA GLU A 195 20.87 27.19 4.23
C GLU A 195 21.37 26.73 2.85
N ASP A 196 21.70 27.71 2.01
CA ASP A 196 22.45 27.55 0.76
C ASP A 196 23.72 28.38 0.94
N ASP A 197 24.84 27.71 1.23
CA ASP A 197 26.18 28.30 1.25
C ASP A 197 27.20 27.16 1.11
N GLY A 198 28.04 27.23 0.07
CA GLY A 198 28.97 26.16 -0.29
C GLY A 198 30.41 26.43 0.16
N PHE A 199 31.19 25.36 0.32
CA PHE A 199 32.65 25.46 0.31
C PHE A 199 33.31 24.27 -0.40
N LEU A 200 34.60 24.43 -0.71
CA LEU A 200 35.46 23.55 -1.52
C LEU A 200 35.86 22.24 -0.80
#